data_AF-A0A0F3QHZ1-F1
#
_entry.id   AF-A0A0F3QHZ1-F1
#
_cell.length_a   1.000
_cell.length_b   1.000
_cell.length_c   1.000
_cell.angle_alpha   90.00
_cell.angle_beta   90.00
_cell.angle_gamma   90.00
#
_symmetry.space_group_name_H-M   'P 1'
#
loop_
_entity.id
_entity.type
_entity.pdbx_description
1 polymer ?
#
loop_
_entity_poly.entity_id
_entity_poly.type
_entity_poly.pdbx_seq_one_letter_code
_entity_poly.pdbx_strand_id
1 'polypeptide(L)'
;MQFNLKAIILTCLLILGGTSSLAQPEVLLHNILQPKLEPNTYNNIYIFVSFSMPDSALKSYYIEAEQEGARLVMRGLKNNSFLETKAKANEIGISFDIDPNLFEKYQITSVPIVVIDNNQGKVKKLAGHIGLNDALQIMQEEQM
;
A
#
# COMPACT_ATOMS: atom_id res chain seq x y z
N MET A 1 42.30 -41.39 -22.68
CA MET A 1 42.25 -40.15 -21.87
C MET A 1 40.79 -39.75 -21.71
N GLN A 2 40.16 -40.14 -20.59
CA GLN A 2 38.80 -39.73 -20.24
C GLN A 2 38.82 -39.22 -18.80
N PHE A 3 38.68 -37.91 -18.63
CA PHE A 3 38.68 -37.28 -17.32
C PHE A 3 37.26 -37.31 -16.76
N ASN A 4 37.07 -38.06 -15.66
CA ASN A 4 35.80 -38.19 -14.96
C ASN A 4 35.53 -36.93 -14.12
N LEU A 5 34.56 -36.12 -14.56
CA LEU A 5 34.14 -34.85 -13.94
C LEU A 5 33.72 -35.00 -12.46
N LYS A 6 33.32 -36.22 -12.05
CA LYS A 6 32.99 -36.55 -10.64
C LYS A 6 34.19 -36.47 -9.68
N ALA A 7 35.42 -36.62 -10.18
CA ALA A 7 36.63 -36.59 -9.34
C ALA A 7 37.11 -35.16 -9.03
N ILE A 8 36.71 -34.15 -9.80
CA ILE A 8 37.11 -32.75 -9.58
C ILE A 8 36.22 -32.08 -8.52
N ILE A 9 34.95 -32.48 -8.43
CA ILE A 9 34.00 -31.91 -7.46
C ILE A 9 34.28 -32.39 -6.03
N LEU A 10 34.91 -33.56 -5.85
CA LEU A 10 35.13 -34.16 -4.53
C LEU A 10 36.37 -33.61 -3.79
N THR A 11 37.26 -32.87 -4.47
CA THR A 11 38.49 -32.35 -3.84
C THR A 11 38.38 -30.90 -3.35
N CYS A 12 37.31 -30.18 -3.69
CA CYS A 12 37.10 -28.81 -3.19
C CYS A 12 36.50 -28.76 -1.77
N LEU A 13 36.21 -29.90 -1.13
CA LEU A 13 35.51 -29.93 0.16
C LEU A 13 36.43 -29.84 1.41
N LEU A 14 37.76 -29.71 1.31
CA LEU A 14 38.60 -29.88 2.50
C LEU A 14 39.56 -28.77 2.91
N ILE A 15 39.50 -27.57 2.35
CA ILE A 15 40.34 -26.48 2.88
C ILE A 15 39.69 -25.11 2.76
N LEU A 16 38.98 -24.70 3.81
CA LEU A 16 39.08 -23.42 4.55
C LEU A 16 37.75 -23.14 5.26
N GLY A 17 37.80 -23.24 6.59
CA GLY A 17 36.65 -23.17 7.47
C GLY A 17 36.07 -21.79 7.69
N GLY A 18 34.86 -21.78 8.24
CA GLY A 18 34.17 -20.60 8.77
C GLY A 18 32.67 -20.86 8.88
N THR A 19 32.18 -20.93 10.12
CA THR A 19 30.78 -20.96 10.59
C THR A 19 29.83 -20.09 9.73
N SER A 20 28.57 -20.37 9.46
CA SER A 20 27.50 -20.95 10.30
C SER A 20 26.20 -21.08 9.46
N SER A 21 25.31 -21.96 9.92
CA SER A 21 23.85 -21.95 9.71
C SER A 21 23.24 -22.71 8.52
N LEU A 22 22.39 -23.66 8.88
CA LEU A 22 21.40 -24.37 8.06
C LEU A 22 20.22 -23.44 7.71
N ALA A 23 19.80 -23.39 6.44
CA ALA A 23 18.42 -23.05 5.97
C ALA A 23 18.39 -23.14 4.41
N GLN A 24 17.94 -24.25 3.82
CA GLN A 24 16.58 -24.55 3.32
C GLN A 24 16.23 -23.99 1.92
N PRO A 25 15.61 -24.79 1.01
CA PRO A 25 15.53 -24.57 -0.44
C PRO A 25 14.32 -23.72 -0.91
N GLU A 26 13.84 -22.78 -0.09
CA GLU A 26 12.54 -22.11 -0.28
C GLU A 26 12.57 -20.90 -1.25
N VAL A 27 13.73 -20.52 -1.79
CA VAL A 27 13.92 -19.23 -2.47
C VAL A 27 13.30 -19.18 -3.89
N LEU A 28 12.85 -20.30 -4.45
CA LEU A 28 12.42 -20.36 -5.85
C LEU A 28 10.91 -20.17 -6.10
N LEU A 29 10.05 -20.11 -5.08
CA LEU A 29 8.59 -20.02 -5.30
C LEU A 29 8.00 -18.61 -5.24
N HIS A 30 8.76 -17.59 -4.82
CA HIS A 30 8.21 -16.24 -4.64
C HIS A 30 8.11 -15.39 -5.93
N ASN A 31 8.57 -15.89 -7.08
CA ASN A 31 8.70 -15.10 -8.32
C ASN A 31 7.57 -15.25 -9.35
N ILE A 32 6.51 -16.02 -9.08
CA ILE A 32 5.48 -16.29 -10.11
C ILE A 32 4.23 -15.40 -9.97
N LEU A 33 4.00 -14.71 -8.84
CA LEU A 33 2.79 -13.89 -8.63
C LEU A 33 3.02 -12.37 -8.50
N GLN A 34 4.24 -11.86 -8.72
CA GLN A 34 4.46 -10.42 -8.67
C GLN A 34 4.33 -9.82 -10.08
N PRO A 35 3.33 -8.97 -10.37
CA PRO A 35 3.41 -8.12 -11.55
C PRO A 35 4.69 -7.29 -11.41
N LYS A 36 5.56 -7.40 -12.42
CA LYS A 36 6.81 -6.65 -12.51
C LYS A 36 6.48 -5.16 -12.53
N LEU A 37 6.60 -4.52 -11.38
CA LEU A 37 6.50 -3.07 -11.26
C LEU A 37 7.76 -2.48 -11.91
N GLU A 38 7.56 -1.78 -13.02
CA GLU A 38 8.63 -1.00 -13.66
C GLU A 38 9.17 0.06 -12.67
N PRO A 39 10.49 0.31 -12.66
CA PRO A 39 11.11 1.13 -11.63
C PRO A 39 10.94 2.61 -11.98
N ASN A 40 9.83 3.22 -11.58
CA ASN A 40 9.73 4.66 -11.31
C ASN A 40 8.54 4.95 -10.38
N THR A 41 8.88 5.19 -9.12
CA THR A 41 8.08 5.92 -8.12
C THR A 41 6.91 5.17 -7.47
N TYR A 42 7.10 4.70 -6.23
CA TYR A 42 5.97 4.33 -5.37
C TYR A 42 5.13 5.59 -5.10
N ASN A 43 3.91 5.63 -5.63
CA ASN A 43 2.93 6.64 -5.29
C ASN A 43 2.17 6.22 -4.03
N ASN A 44 2.07 7.11 -3.05
CA ASN A 44 1.15 6.94 -1.93
C ASN A 44 -0.21 7.54 -2.33
N ILE A 45 -1.25 6.71 -2.33
CA ILE A 45 -2.63 7.13 -2.61
C ILE A 45 -3.42 7.08 -1.30
N TYR A 46 -4.09 8.18 -0.97
CA TYR A 46 -4.91 8.32 0.23
C TYR A 46 -6.30 8.80 -0.13
N ILE A 47 -7.30 8.26 0.56
CA ILE A 47 -8.67 8.78 0.53
C ILE A 47 -9.02 9.23 1.94
N PHE A 48 -9.16 10.54 2.16
CA PHE A 48 -9.49 11.09 3.47
C PHE A 48 -11.00 11.23 3.62
N VAL A 49 -11.54 10.68 4.71
CA VAL A 49 -12.98 10.60 4.98
C VAL A 49 -13.32 10.96 6.44
N SER A 50 -14.60 10.96 6.81
CA SER A 50 -15.06 11.16 8.19
C SER A 50 -16.37 10.39 8.46
N PHE A 51 -16.61 10.01 9.72
CA PHE A 51 -17.87 9.41 10.17
C PHE A 51 -19.11 10.31 10.06
N SER A 52 -18.96 11.59 9.74
CA SER A 52 -20.10 12.46 9.38
C SER A 52 -20.65 12.16 7.99
N MET A 53 -19.89 11.44 7.15
CA MET A 53 -20.33 11.01 5.82
C MET A 53 -21.28 9.82 5.92
N PRO A 54 -22.19 9.62 4.95
CA PRO A 54 -23.06 8.46 4.91
C PRO A 54 -22.28 7.14 4.84
N ASP A 55 -22.80 6.09 5.50
CA ASP A 55 -22.19 4.76 5.51
C ASP A 55 -21.98 4.17 4.10
N SER A 56 -22.91 4.43 3.17
CA SER A 56 -22.79 4.00 1.78
C SER A 56 -21.59 4.63 1.09
N ALA A 57 -21.32 5.91 1.35
CA ALA A 57 -20.16 6.60 0.81
C ALA A 57 -18.86 6.03 1.39
N LEU A 58 -18.81 5.81 2.72
CA LEU A 58 -17.64 5.21 3.37
C LEU A 58 -17.33 3.81 2.82
N LYS A 59 -18.36 2.99 2.57
CA LYS A 59 -18.21 1.68 1.92
C LYS A 59 -17.70 1.78 0.48
N SER A 60 -18.20 2.73 -0.31
CA SER A 60 -17.71 2.96 -1.68
C SER A 60 -16.23 3.30 -1.69
N TYR A 61 -15.82 4.27 -0.87
CA TYR A 61 -14.43 4.68 -0.77
C TYR A 61 -13.51 3.57 -0.24
N TYR A 62 -14.01 2.73 0.67
CA TYR A 62 -13.26 1.56 1.12
C TYR A 62 -13.01 0.57 -0.03
N ILE A 63 -14.04 0.23 -0.80
CA ILE A 63 -13.91 -0.68 -1.94
C ILE A 63 -12.95 -0.11 -2.99
N GLU A 64 -13.09 1.17 -3.33
CA GLU A 64 -12.19 1.85 -4.27
C GLU A 64 -10.75 1.87 -3.76
N ALA A 65 -10.55 2.10 -2.47
CA ALA A 65 -9.20 2.09 -1.88
C ALA A 65 -8.54 0.72 -1.97
N GLU A 66 -9.28 -0.35 -1.68
CA GLU A 66 -8.78 -1.73 -1.79
C GLU A 66 -8.45 -2.10 -3.25
N GLN A 67 -9.27 -1.65 -4.20
CA GLN A 67 -9.06 -1.93 -5.63
C GLN A 67 -7.80 -1.28 -6.19
N GLU A 68 -7.50 -0.05 -5.76
CA GLU A 68 -6.40 0.75 -6.30
C GLU A 68 -5.15 0.76 -5.40
N GLY A 69 -5.14 -0.06 -4.34
CA GLY A 69 -4.04 -0.09 -3.37
C GLY A 69 -3.84 1.22 -2.60
N ALA A 70 -4.91 2.00 -2.42
CA ALA A 70 -4.92 3.23 -1.65
C ALA A 70 -5.21 2.98 -0.16
N ARG A 71 -4.92 3.98 0.67
CA ARG A 71 -5.26 3.95 2.10
C ARG A 71 -6.46 4.84 2.40
N LEU A 72 -7.49 4.26 3.01
CA LEU A 72 -8.62 5.00 3.57
C LEU A 72 -8.21 5.60 4.92
N VAL A 73 -8.21 6.93 5.03
CA VAL A 73 -7.78 7.65 6.25
C VAL A 73 -8.97 8.38 6.87
N MET A 74 -9.35 7.95 8.08
CA MET A 74 -10.50 8.47 8.81
C MET A 74 -10.12 9.70 9.65
N ARG A 75 -10.96 10.74 9.57
CA ARG A 75 -10.85 11.92 10.45
C ARG A 75 -11.28 11.57 11.87
N GLY A 76 -10.30 11.15 12.67
CA GLY A 76 -10.44 10.92 14.10
C GLY A 76 -11.40 9.78 14.46
N LEU A 77 -11.85 9.80 15.71
CA LEU A 77 -12.73 8.78 16.29
C LEU A 77 -14.20 9.18 16.17
N LYS A 78 -15.08 8.19 16.02
CA LYS A 78 -16.51 8.38 16.22
C LYS A 78 -16.77 8.75 17.68
N ASN A 79 -17.42 9.89 17.91
CA ASN A 79 -17.78 10.39 19.25
C ASN A 79 -16.62 10.40 20.26
N ASN A 80 -15.38 10.59 19.78
CA ASN A 80 -14.17 10.54 20.61
C ASN A 80 -13.98 9.20 21.36
N SER A 81 -14.52 8.10 20.82
CA SER A 81 -14.57 6.78 21.46
C SER A 81 -13.99 5.69 20.55
N PHE A 82 -12.94 5.01 21.01
CA PHE A 82 -12.37 3.87 20.29
C PHE A 82 -13.35 2.70 20.16
N LEU A 83 -14.15 2.45 21.20
CA LEU A 83 -15.11 1.35 21.21
C LEU A 83 -16.22 1.59 20.17
N GLU A 84 -16.78 2.80 20.13
CA GLU A 84 -17.79 3.17 19.13
C GLU A 84 -17.21 3.19 17.72
N THR A 85 -15.96 3.63 17.58
CA THR A 85 -15.24 3.62 16.29
C THR A 85 -15.10 2.19 15.77
N LYS A 86 -14.62 1.26 16.61
CA LYS A 86 -14.49 -0.16 16.25
C LYS A 86 -15.83 -0.81 15.96
N ALA A 87 -16.85 -0.54 16.79
CA ALA A 87 -18.19 -1.06 16.59
C ALA A 87 -18.77 -0.59 15.26
N LYS A 88 -18.63 0.70 14.92
CA LYS A 88 -19.10 1.24 13.64
C LYS A 88 -18.35 0.67 12.45
N ALA A 89 -17.02 0.56 12.54
CA ALA A 89 -16.19 -0.05 11.49
C ALA A 89 -16.63 -1.49 11.20
N ASN A 90 -16.88 -2.29 12.24
CA ASN A 90 -17.38 -3.66 12.12
C ASN A 90 -18.81 -3.70 11.53
N GLU A 91 -19.70 -2.81 11.98
CA GLU A 91 -21.10 -2.71 11.50
C GLU A 91 -21.16 -2.45 9.99
N ILE A 92 -20.32 -1.54 9.49
CA ILE A 92 -20.29 -1.18 8.07
C ILE A 92 -19.26 -1.99 7.27
N GLY A 93 -18.47 -2.85 7.91
CA GLY A 93 -17.52 -3.75 7.26
C GLY A 93 -16.39 -3.04 6.52
N ILE A 94 -15.76 -2.03 7.12
CA ILE A 94 -14.61 -1.32 6.55
C ILE A 94 -13.40 -1.33 7.50
N SER A 95 -12.21 -1.21 6.93
CA SER A 95 -10.97 -0.86 7.65
C SER A 95 -10.43 0.49 7.18
N PHE A 96 -9.73 1.18 8.06
CA PHE A 96 -9.14 2.49 7.78
C PHE A 96 -8.00 2.80 8.76
N ASP A 97 -7.15 3.75 8.37
CA ASP A 97 -6.14 4.35 9.22
C ASP A 97 -6.73 5.56 9.97
N ILE A 98 -6.25 5.82 11.18
CA ILE A 98 -6.42 7.11 11.87
C ILE A 98 -5.03 7.70 12.06
N ASP A 99 -4.68 8.66 11.21
CA ASP A 99 -3.39 9.37 11.30
C ASP A 99 -3.62 10.89 11.17
N PRO A 100 -3.67 11.62 12.29
CA PRO A 100 -3.84 13.08 12.26
C PRO A 100 -2.68 13.79 11.56
N ASN A 101 -1.47 13.23 11.57
CA ASN A 101 -0.32 13.85 10.93
C ASN A 101 -0.48 13.90 9.41
N LEU A 102 -1.20 12.95 8.79
CA LEU A 102 -1.50 13.00 7.36
C LEU A 102 -2.47 14.14 7.02
N PHE A 103 -3.47 14.39 7.87
CA PHE A 103 -4.37 15.54 7.70
C PHE A 103 -3.60 16.87 7.80
N GLU A 104 -2.66 16.98 8.74
CA GLU A 104 -1.80 18.15 8.90
C GLU A 104 -0.83 18.31 7.72
N LYS A 105 -0.10 17.25 7.35
CA LYS A 105 0.86 17.22 6.23
C LYS A 105 0.22 17.74 4.94
N TYR A 106 -1.00 17.29 4.66
CA TYR A 106 -1.72 17.67 3.45
C TYR A 106 -2.71 18.82 3.66
N GLN A 107 -2.73 19.47 4.83
CA GLN A 107 -3.57 20.64 5.13
C GLN A 107 -5.06 20.42 4.77
N ILE A 108 -5.59 19.26 5.14
CA ILE A 108 -6.93 18.83 4.72
C ILE A 108 -7.98 19.39 5.69
N THR A 109 -8.73 20.39 5.22
CA THR A 109 -9.78 21.05 6.01
C THR A 109 -11.18 20.50 5.75
N SER A 110 -11.40 19.82 4.62
CA SER A 110 -12.68 19.22 4.24
C SER A 110 -12.49 17.80 3.69
N VAL A 111 -13.57 17.01 3.71
CA VAL A 111 -13.61 15.62 3.21
C VAL A 111 -14.89 15.42 2.38
N PRO A 112 -14.91 14.49 1.41
CA PRO A 112 -13.82 13.61 0.99
C PRO A 112 -12.75 14.32 0.15
N ILE A 113 -11.52 13.82 0.23
CA ILE A 113 -10.42 14.25 -0.65
C ILE A 113 -9.49 13.07 -0.97
N VAL A 114 -9.12 12.93 -2.23
CA VAL A 114 -8.11 11.98 -2.70
C VAL A 114 -6.77 12.71 -2.80
N VAL A 115 -5.71 12.11 -2.26
CA VAL A 115 -4.34 12.63 -2.36
C VAL A 115 -3.45 11.59 -3.02
N ILE A 116 -2.66 12.03 -4.00
CA ILE A 116 -1.60 11.23 -4.60
C ILE A 116 -0.28 11.95 -4.36
N ASP A 117 0.62 11.29 -3.65
CA ASP A 117 1.95 11.77 -3.33
C ASP A 117 2.98 10.85 -3.97
N ASN A 118 3.69 11.36 -4.97
CA ASN A 118 4.71 10.59 -5.67
C ASN A 118 6.04 10.50 -4.90
N ASN A 119 6.11 10.99 -3.66
CA ASN A 119 7.34 11.02 -2.85
C ASN A 119 8.52 11.77 -3.51
N GLN A 120 8.28 12.54 -4.58
CA GLN A 120 9.26 13.36 -5.29
C GLN A 120 8.90 14.85 -5.19
N GLY A 121 8.10 15.22 -4.19
CA GLY A 121 7.64 16.59 -3.96
C GLY A 121 6.43 17.01 -4.80
N LYS A 122 5.88 16.14 -5.66
CA LYS A 122 4.65 16.40 -6.40
C LYS A 122 3.47 15.74 -5.69
N VAL A 123 2.63 16.58 -5.08
CA VAL A 123 1.40 16.17 -4.42
C VAL A 123 0.22 16.71 -5.21
N LYS A 124 -0.72 15.83 -5.56
CA LYS A 124 -2.00 16.21 -6.16
C LYS A 124 -3.13 15.90 -5.19
N LYS A 125 -4.15 16.77 -5.17
CA LYS A 125 -5.33 16.63 -4.31
C LYS A 125 -6.60 16.88 -5.12
N LEU A 126 -7.58 15.99 -5.00
CA LEU A 126 -8.88 16.13 -5.66
C LEU A 126 -9.98 16.06 -4.60
N ALA A 127 -10.74 17.14 -4.48
CA ALA A 127 -11.83 17.26 -3.52
C ALA A 127 -13.18 16.96 -4.19
N GLY A 128 -14.12 16.43 -3.41
CA GLY A 128 -15.48 16.17 -3.85
C GLY A 128 -15.76 14.68 -4.08
N HIS A 129 -17.00 14.37 -4.45
CA HIS A 129 -17.43 13.01 -4.77
C HIS A 129 -17.01 12.68 -6.20
N ILE A 130 -15.77 12.22 -6.35
CA ILE A 130 -15.17 11.76 -7.59
C ILE A 130 -14.70 10.32 -7.33
N GLY A 131 -15.02 9.38 -8.22
CA GLY A 131 -14.53 8.01 -8.10
C GLY A 131 -13.01 7.97 -8.24
N LEU A 132 -12.33 7.05 -7.54
CA LEU A 132 -10.86 7.02 -7.53
C LEU A 132 -10.27 6.83 -8.94
N ASN A 133 -10.91 6.05 -9.82
CA ASN A 133 -10.48 5.89 -11.20
C ASN A 133 -10.52 7.19 -12.01
N ASP A 134 -11.60 7.97 -11.87
CA ASP A 134 -11.71 9.28 -12.52
C ASP A 134 -10.66 10.24 -11.98
N ALA A 135 -10.42 10.20 -10.66
CA ALA A 135 -9.38 10.97 -10.01
C ALA A 135 -7.98 10.63 -10.56
N LEU A 136 -7.67 9.33 -10.72
CA LEU A 136 -6.41 8.87 -11.29
C LEU A 136 -6.25 9.31 -12.74
N GLN A 137 -7.32 9.22 -13.54
CA GLN A 137 -7.31 9.65 -14.94
C GLN A 137 -7.07 11.16 -15.09
N ILE A 138 -7.83 12.00 -14.37
CA ILE A 138 -7.66 13.47 -14.37
C ILE A 138 -6.20 13.82 -14.02
N MET A 139 -5.62 13.10 -13.05
CA MET A 139 -4.25 13.34 -12.63
C MET A 139 -3.18 12.89 -13.64
N GLN A 140 -3.48 11.91 -14.51
CA GLN A 140 -2.61 11.51 -15.61
C GLN A 140 -2.61 12.54 -16.75
N GLU A 141 -3.77 13.13 -17.05
CA GLU A 141 -3.95 14.09 -18.16
C GLU A 141 -3.19 15.42 -17.94
N GLU A 142 -3.12 15.91 -16.71
CA GLU A 142 -2.37 17.14 -16.36
C GLU A 142 -0.82 17.03 -16.46
N GLN A 143 -0.29 15.86 -16.85
CA GLN A 143 1.15 15.68 -17.08
C GLN A 143 1.55 15.97 -18.55
N MET A 144 0.57 16.28 -19.43
CA MET A 144 0.76 16.59 -20.86
C MET A 144 0.75 18.10 -21.14
#